data_AF-A0AAW9GNC1-F1
#
_entry.id   AF-A0AAW9GNC1-F1
#
_cell.length_a   1.000
_cell.length_b   1.000
_cell.length_c   1.000
_cell.angle_alpha   90.00
_cell.angle_beta   90.00
_cell.angle_gamma   90.00
#
_symmetry.space_group_name_H-M   'P 1'
#
loop_
_entity.id
_entity.type
_entity.pdbx_description
1 polymer ?
#
loop_
_entity_poly.entity_id
_entity_poly.type
_entity_poly.pdbx_seq_one_letter_code
_entity_poly.pdbx_strand_id
1 'polypeptide(L)'
;MPLDTTLRLLAKASGMSAADIAAAIPRAGAATVKAWMAGEKLPGRAQLTALARTFGVPAGALLGELASQLDPARTRGEHDLLQAYRALDTRQQGALLEVARSMAGTGTRKRSSK
;
A
#
# COMPACT_ATOMS: atom_id res chain seq x y z
N MET A 1 -0.58 -3.41 -4.19
CA MET A 1 -1.03 -4.80 -3.92
C MET A 1 -0.74 -5.15 -2.47
N PRO A 2 -1.51 -6.00 -1.78
CA PRO A 2 -1.20 -6.35 -0.39
C PRO A 2 0.24 -6.89 -0.25
N LEU A 3 0.98 -6.44 0.77
CA LEU A 3 2.39 -6.80 0.99
C LEU A 3 2.59 -8.31 1.07
N ASP A 4 1.66 -9.04 1.67
CA ASP A 4 1.65 -10.51 1.72
C ASP A 4 1.61 -11.13 0.31
N THR A 5 0.84 -10.54 -0.60
CA THR A 5 0.74 -10.99 -2.00
C THR A 5 2.06 -10.75 -2.73
N THR A 6 2.65 -9.57 -2.55
CA THR A 6 3.97 -9.24 -3.09
C THR A 6 5.04 -10.21 -2.58
N LEU A 7 5.05 -10.52 -1.28
CA LEU A 7 5.99 -11.47 -0.69
C LEU A 7 5.81 -12.89 -1.24
N ARG A 8 4.57 -13.37 -1.42
CA ARG A 8 4.30 -14.69 -2.04
C ARG A 8 4.78 -14.74 -3.49
N LEU A 9 4.59 -13.67 -4.26
CA LEU A 9 5.04 -13.59 -5.65
C LEU A 9 6.57 -13.60 -5.75
N LEU A 10 7.25 -12.79 -4.93
CA LEU A 10 8.71 -12.75 -4.87
C LEU A 10 9.29 -14.10 -4.43
N ALA A 11 8.73 -14.71 -3.38
CA ALA A 11 9.13 -16.03 -2.92
C ALA A 11 9.02 -17.09 -4.03
N LYS A 12 7.89 -17.09 -4.76
CA LYS A 12 7.65 -18.00 -5.88
C LYS A 12 8.64 -17.76 -7.03
N ALA A 13 8.88 -16.50 -7.40
CA ALA A 13 9.80 -16.14 -8.47
C ALA A 13 11.26 -16.49 -8.13
N SER A 14 11.64 -16.36 -6.87
CA SER A 14 12.98 -16.71 -6.37
C SER A 14 13.14 -18.19 -5.98
N GLY A 15 12.08 -19.00 -6.07
CA GLY A 15 12.10 -20.41 -5.66
C GLY A 15 12.33 -20.62 -4.16
N MET A 16 12.11 -19.59 -3.33
CA MET A 16 12.41 -19.62 -1.89
C MET A 16 11.17 -20.01 -1.08
N SER A 17 11.35 -20.92 -0.13
CA SER A 17 10.34 -21.22 0.90
C SER A 17 10.36 -20.19 2.04
N ALA A 18 9.33 -20.20 2.88
CA ALA A 18 9.31 -19.38 4.10
C ALA A 18 10.47 -19.69 5.06
N ALA A 19 11.01 -20.91 5.02
CA ALA A 19 12.17 -21.30 5.82
C ALA A 19 13.47 -20.69 5.24
N ASP A 20 13.62 -20.68 3.92
CA ASP A 20 14.77 -20.08 3.24
C ASP A 20 14.80 -18.56 3.47
N ILE A 21 13.64 -17.92 3.37
CA ILE A 21 13.47 -16.50 3.66
C ILE A 21 13.82 -16.20 5.13
N ALA A 22 13.36 -17.03 6.08
CA ALA A 22 13.67 -16.86 7.49
C ALA A 22 15.17 -17.02 7.78
N ALA A 23 15.84 -17.96 7.13
CA ALA A 23 17.29 -18.14 7.25
C ALA A 23 18.09 -16.92 6.78
N ALA A 24 17.56 -16.17 5.81
CA ALA A 24 18.19 -14.96 5.28
C ALA A 24 17.88 -13.68 6.10
N ILE A 25 16.95 -13.72 7.05
CA ILE A 25 16.47 -12.53 7.78
C ILE A 25 16.85 -12.60 9.26
N PRO A 26 17.65 -11.64 9.76
CA PRO A 26 17.98 -11.57 11.18
C PRO A 26 16.72 -11.46 12.05
N ARG A 27 16.65 -12.27 13.12
CA ARG A 27 15.60 -12.22 14.15
C ARG A 27 14.18 -12.46 13.61
N ALA A 28 14.01 -13.19 12.51
CA ALA A 28 12.71 -13.64 12.00
C ALA A 28 12.69 -15.16 11.84
N GLY A 29 11.84 -15.85 12.61
CA GLY A 29 11.63 -17.29 12.46
C GLY A 29 10.68 -17.62 11.30
N ALA A 30 10.71 -18.87 10.82
CA ALA A 30 9.83 -19.33 9.74
C ALA A 30 8.33 -19.09 10.01
N ALA A 31 7.89 -19.22 11.26
CA ALA A 31 6.50 -18.91 11.66
C ALA A 31 6.17 -17.42 11.49
N THR A 32 7.12 -16.53 11.78
CA THR A 32 6.94 -15.08 11.59
C THR A 32 6.87 -14.73 10.11
N VAL A 33 7.70 -15.34 9.28
CA VAL A 33 7.65 -15.17 7.83
C VAL A 33 6.34 -15.69 7.26
N LYS A 34 5.85 -16.85 7.73
CA LYS A 34 4.53 -17.36 7.35
C LYS A 34 3.41 -16.38 7.71
N ALA A 35 3.43 -15.79 8.91
CA ALA A 35 2.46 -14.77 9.32
C ALA A 35 2.50 -13.52 8.43
N TRP A 36 3.69 -13.11 7.95
CA TRP A 36 3.81 -12.03 6.96
C TRP A 36 3.22 -12.42 5.61
N MET A 37 3.53 -13.63 5.13
CA MET A 37 3.01 -14.15 3.87
C MET A 37 1.51 -14.45 3.93
N ALA A 38 0.92 -14.58 5.12
CA ALA A 38 -0.52 -14.72 5.34
C ALA A 38 -1.24 -13.37 5.55
N GLY A 39 -0.49 -12.27 5.71
CA GLY A 39 -1.05 -10.95 6.01
C GLY A 39 -1.50 -10.75 7.46
N GLU A 40 -1.24 -11.72 8.34
CA GLU A 40 -1.59 -11.68 9.76
C GLU A 40 -0.70 -10.71 10.56
N LYS A 41 0.53 -10.49 10.08
CA LYS A 41 1.50 -9.59 10.71
C LYS A 41 2.24 -8.78 9.66
N LEU A 42 2.63 -7.55 10.02
CA LEU A 42 3.47 -6.72 9.18
C LEU A 42 4.95 -6.82 9.62
N PRO A 43 5.90 -6.94 8.68
CA PRO A 43 7.32 -6.86 8.98
C PRO A 43 7.70 -5.42 9.38
N GLY A 44 8.61 -5.29 10.34
CA GLY A 44 9.19 -4.00 10.71
C GLY A 44 10.17 -3.48 9.65
N ARG A 45 10.57 -2.20 9.77
CA ARG A 45 11.46 -1.52 8.81
C ARG A 45 12.79 -2.24 8.55
N ALA A 46 13.42 -2.77 9.60
CA ALA A 46 14.68 -3.52 9.45
C ALA A 46 14.47 -4.85 8.71
N GLN A 47 13.35 -5.53 8.98
CA GLN A 47 12.96 -6.78 8.31
C GLN A 47 12.59 -6.53 6.84
N LEU A 48 11.91 -5.43 6.53
CA LEU A 48 11.65 -5.00 5.15
C LEU A 48 12.94 -4.73 4.36
N THR A 49 13.93 -4.13 5.01
CA THR A 49 15.24 -3.89 4.39
C THR A 49 15.98 -5.20 4.15
N ALA A 50 15.89 -6.17 5.08
CA ALA A 50 16.43 -7.50 4.89
C ALA A 50 15.72 -8.25 3.76
N LEU A 51 14.39 -8.25 3.73
CA LEU A 51 13.57 -8.82 2.66
C LEU A 51 13.95 -8.24 1.29
N ALA A 52 14.09 -6.91 1.23
CA ALA A 52 14.51 -6.22 0.01
C ALA A 52 15.85 -6.73 -0.52
N ARG A 53 16.84 -6.88 0.37
CA ARG A 53 18.16 -7.45 0.01
C ARG A 53 18.04 -8.92 -0.41
N THR A 54 17.28 -9.73 0.31
CA THR A 54 17.08 -11.17 0.00
C THR A 54 16.47 -11.37 -1.38
N PHE A 55 15.50 -10.54 -1.77
CA PHE A 55 14.84 -10.62 -3.07
C PHE A 55 15.51 -9.78 -4.17
N GLY A 56 16.60 -9.07 -3.87
CA GLY A 56 17.27 -8.19 -4.82
C GLY A 56 16.42 -7.01 -5.30
N VAL A 57 15.44 -6.58 -4.51
CA VAL A 57 14.55 -5.44 -4.83
C VAL A 57 14.91 -4.20 -4.02
N PRO A 58 14.64 -2.98 -4.52
CA PRO A 58 14.87 -1.77 -3.74
C PRO A 58 14.00 -1.75 -2.48
N ALA A 59 14.59 -1.44 -1.31
CA ALA A 59 13.84 -1.35 -0.05
C ALA A 59 12.72 -0.30 -0.10
N GLY A 60 12.92 0.78 -0.86
CA GLY A 60 11.89 1.79 -1.12
C GLY A 60 10.66 1.24 -1.84
N ALA A 61 10.79 0.21 -2.67
CA ALA A 61 9.66 -0.40 -3.36
C ALA A 61 8.77 -1.20 -2.39
N LEU A 62 9.36 -2.02 -1.52
CA LEU A 62 8.62 -2.76 -0.49
C LEU A 62 8.00 -1.81 0.56
N LEU A 63 8.72 -0.75 0.94
CA LEU A 63 8.20 0.27 1.85
C LEU A 63 7.06 1.08 1.20
N GLY A 64 7.15 1.40 -0.08
CA GLY A 64 6.08 2.07 -0.83
C GLY A 64 4.81 1.24 -0.92
N GLU A 65 4.94 -0.08 -1.08
CA GLU A 65 3.79 -0.99 -1.06
C GLU A 65 3.17 -1.07 0.34
N LEU A 66 3.99 -1.20 1.39
CA LEU A 66 3.49 -1.17 2.76
C LEU A 66 2.80 0.16 3.09
N ALA A 67 3.35 1.28 2.66
CA ALA A 67 2.74 2.60 2.82
C ALA A 67 1.40 2.69 2.07
N SER A 68 1.31 2.11 0.87
CA SER A 68 0.06 2.05 0.10
C SER A 68 -1.00 1.18 0.76
N GLN A 69 -0.61 0.12 1.47
CA GLN A 69 -1.52 -0.72 2.25
C GLN A 69 -1.98 -0.05 3.55
N LEU A 70 -1.11 0.75 4.18
CA LEU A 70 -1.39 1.49 5.42
C LEU A 70 -2.09 2.84 5.18
N ASP A 71 -2.26 3.25 3.93
CA ASP A 71 -2.98 4.47 3.54
C ASP A 71 -4.44 4.12 3.14
N PRO A 72 -5.38 4.08 4.10
CA PRO A 72 -6.80 3.87 3.79
C PRO A 72 -7.40 5.04 2.97
N ALA A 73 -6.69 6.16 2.82
CA ALA A 73 -7.11 7.35 2.07
C ALA A 73 -6.57 7.35 0.63
N ARG A 74 -6.26 6.19 0.06
CA ARG A 74 -6.11 6.04 -1.41
C ARG A 74 -6.92 4.86 -1.91
N THR A 75 -8.23 5.03 -1.90
CA THR A 75 -9.08 4.13 -2.68
C THR A 75 -8.68 4.23 -4.16
N ARG A 76 -8.94 3.18 -4.96
CA ARG A 76 -8.66 3.20 -6.42
C ARG A 76 -9.23 4.45 -7.09
N GLY A 77 -10.44 4.86 -6.68
CA GLY A 77 -11.09 6.07 -7.17
C GLY A 77 -10.36 7.37 -6.83
N GLU A 78 -9.59 7.42 -5.74
CA GLU A 78 -8.79 8.60 -5.36
C GLU A 78 -7.51 8.69 -6.20
N HIS A 79 -6.94 7.55 -6.59
CA HIS A 79 -5.85 7.51 -7.56
C HIS A 79 -6.33 7.99 -8.94
N ASP A 80 -7.47 7.47 -9.40
CA ASP A 80 -8.08 7.85 -10.67
C ASP A 80 -8.46 9.35 -10.67
N LEU A 81 -8.99 9.87 -9.55
CA LEU A 81 -9.29 11.29 -9.37
C LEU A 81 -8.04 12.17 -9.43
N LEU A 82 -6.95 11.78 -8.76
CA LEU A 82 -5.69 12.53 -8.80
C LEU A 82 -5.05 12.52 -10.18
N GLN A 83 -5.12 11.39 -10.89
CA GLN A 83 -4.63 11.29 -12.26
C GLN A 83 -5.45 12.18 -13.20
N ALA A 84 -6.77 12.14 -13.09
CA ALA A 84 -7.66 13.00 -13.85
C ALA A 84 -7.38 14.48 -13.55
N TYR A 85 -7.29 14.88 -12.27
CA TYR A 85 -7.00 16.25 -11.86
C TYR A 85 -5.70 16.81 -12.46
N ARG A 86 -4.63 16.00 -12.49
CA ARG A 86 -3.33 16.40 -13.04
C ARG A 86 -3.32 16.58 -14.56
N ALA A 87 -4.25 15.95 -15.27
CA ALA A 87 -4.38 16.07 -16.72
C ALA A 87 -5.18 17.31 -17.16
N LEU A 88 -5.87 17.97 -16.23
CA LEU A 88 -6.71 19.15 -16.48
C LEU A 88 -5.90 20.44 -16.49
N ASP A 89 -6.39 21.45 -17.21
CA ASP A 89 -5.89 22.81 -17.10
C ASP A 89 -6.33 23.48 -15.77
N THR A 90 -5.74 24.63 -15.44
CA THR A 90 -5.96 25.32 -14.17
C THR A 90 -7.43 25.73 -13.95
N ARG A 91 -8.18 26.02 -15.03
CA ARG A 91 -9.59 26.39 -14.94
C ARG A 91 -10.45 25.17 -14.64
N GLN A 92 -10.19 24.07 -15.33
CA GLN A 92 -10.86 22.79 -15.15
C GLN A 92 -10.58 22.19 -13.76
N GLN A 93 -9.35 22.32 -13.26
CA GLN A 93 -8.99 21.95 -11.89
C GLN A 93 -9.82 22.72 -10.85
N GLY A 94 -9.97 24.03 -11.03
CA GLY A 94 -10.82 24.86 -10.17
C GLY A 94 -12.28 24.40 -10.18
N ALA A 95 -12.83 24.11 -11.36
CA ALA A 95 -14.20 23.62 -11.50
C ALA A 95 -14.42 22.27 -10.78
N LEU A 96 -13.49 21.32 -10.94
CA LEU A 96 -13.56 20.02 -10.25
C LEU A 96 -13.58 20.19 -8.72
N LEU A 97 -12.73 21.08 -8.20
CA LEU A 97 -12.65 21.36 -6.75
C LEU A 97 -13.91 22.05 -6.21
N GLU A 98 -14.56 22.90 -6.99
CA GLU A 98 -15.84 23.51 -6.60
C GLU A 98 -16.97 22.49 -6.57
N VAL A 99 -17.06 21.61 -7.57
CA VAL A 99 -18.05 20.52 -7.58
C VAL A 99 -17.83 19.59 -6.38
N ALA A 100 -16.59 19.17 -6.15
CA ALA A 100 -16.24 18.33 -5.01
C ALA A 100 -16.61 19.00 -3.67
N ARG A 101 -16.35 20.31 -3.51
CA ARG A 101 -16.74 21.07 -2.31
C ARG A 101 -18.25 21.17 -2.14
N SER A 102 -19.00 21.44 -3.22
CA SER A 102 -20.47 21.48 -3.20
C SER A 102 -21.07 20.13 -2.77
N MET A 103 -20.54 19.03 -3.32
CA MET A 103 -20.96 17.67 -2.94
C MET A 103 -20.60 17.32 -1.50
N ALA A 104 -19.43 17.74 -1.00
CA ALA A 104 -19.06 17.55 0.40
C ALA A 104 -19.97 18.34 1.36
N GLY A 105 -20.31 19.58 1.02
CA GLY A 105 -21.18 20.45 1.82
C GLY A 105 -22.66 20.04 1.85
N THR A 106 -23.16 19.39 0.79
CA THR A 106 -24.55 18.88 0.74
C THR A 106 -24.77 17.67 1.67
N GLY A 107 -23.75 16.84 1.87
CA GLY A 107 -23.79 15.71 2.82
C GLY A 107 -23.93 16.14 4.29
N THR A 108 -23.30 17.24 4.69
CA THR A 108 -23.38 17.79 6.06
C THR A 108 -24.73 18.43 6.38
N ARG A 109 -25.41 19.02 5.39
CA ARG A 109 -26.71 19.68 5.59
C ARG A 109 -27.86 18.70 5.78
N LYS A 110 -27.74 17.47 5.23
CA LYS A 110 -28.77 16.43 5.35
C LYS A 110 -28.76 15.71 6.71
N ARG A 111 -27.71 15.89 7.52
CA ARG A 111 -27.60 15.28 8.87
C ARG A 111 -28.09 16.16 10.02
N SER A 112 -28.38 17.45 9.77
CA SER A 112 -28.82 18.41 10.79
C SER A 112 -30.33 18.63 10.85
N SER A 113 -31.12 17.86 10.10
CA SER A 113 -32.59 17.95 10.07
C SER A 113 -33.30 16.74 10.69
N LYS A 114 -32.80 16.22 11.82
CA LYS A 114 -33.47 15.17 12.58
C LYS A 114 -33.57 15.55 14.05
#